data_AF-A0A1Y0MX45-F1
#
_entry.id   AF-A0A1Y0MX45-F1
#
_cell.length_a   1.000
_cell.length_b   1.000
_cell.length_c   1.000
_cell.angle_alpha   90.00
_cell.angle_beta   90.00
_cell.angle_gamma   90.00
#
_symmetry.space_group_name_H-M   'P 1'
#
loop_
_entity.id
_entity.type
_entity.pdbx_description
1 polymer ?
#
loop_
_entity_poly.entity_id
_entity_poly.type
_entity_poly.pdbx_seq_one_letter_code
_entity_poly.pdbx_strand_id
1 'polypeptide(L)'
;MSGKRIIKCPNCGVFNTNRDYCENCNTLISHQKKREIKEAKIKQTRIEAAVYELENPNLAERLKKHPFFLYRIIGWILYSSIMIVSAIGAGLAWFITMVAAG
;
A
#
# COMPACT_ATOMS: atom_id res chain seq x y z
N MET A 1 -12.87 -35.94 15.15
CA MET A 1 -12.10 -36.52 16.27
C MET A 1 -11.14 -35.48 16.85
N SER A 2 -11.34 -35.06 18.10
CA SER A 2 -10.46 -34.10 18.77
C SER A 2 -9.22 -34.82 19.34
N GLY A 3 -8.16 -34.92 18.54
CA GLY A 3 -6.87 -35.43 19.02
C GLY A 3 -6.30 -34.51 20.10
N LYS A 4 -5.87 -35.07 21.24
CA LYS A 4 -5.17 -34.32 22.30
C LYS A 4 -3.91 -33.69 21.70
N ARG A 5 -3.84 -32.35 21.65
CA ARG A 5 -2.65 -31.61 21.24
C ARG A 5 -1.84 -31.29 22.48
N ILE A 6 -0.76 -32.01 22.69
CA ILE A 6 0.22 -31.69 23.73
C ILE A 6 1.25 -30.76 23.09
N ILE A 7 1.33 -29.53 23.58
CA ILE A 7 2.22 -28.51 23.02
C ILE A 7 3.20 -28.07 24.11
N LYS A 8 4.48 -28.25 23.82
CA LYS A 8 5.56 -27.76 24.69
C LYS A 8 5.68 -26.26 24.53
N CYS A 9 5.68 -25.53 25.63
CA CYS A 9 5.94 -24.11 25.58
C CYS A 9 7.44 -23.85 25.25
N PRO A 10 7.74 -22.97 24.27
CA PRO A 10 9.13 -22.61 23.94
C PRO A 10 9.81 -21.75 25.02
N ASN A 11 9.07 -21.17 25.96
CA ASN A 11 9.60 -20.27 26.99
C ASN A 11 9.67 -20.95 28.37
N CYS A 12 8.57 -21.53 28.86
CA CYS A 12 8.49 -22.17 30.17
C CYS A 12 8.93 -23.66 30.16
N GLY A 13 9.07 -24.30 28.99
CA GLY A 13 9.39 -25.73 28.86
C GLY A 13 8.28 -26.70 29.31
N VAL A 14 7.21 -26.18 29.94
CA VAL A 14 6.04 -26.93 30.43
C VAL A 14 5.20 -27.46 29.26
N PHE A 15 4.73 -28.70 29.40
CA PHE A 15 3.79 -29.34 28.49
C PHE A 15 2.37 -28.88 28.82
N ASN A 16 1.73 -28.17 27.89
CA ASN A 16 0.33 -27.76 28.02
C ASN A 16 -0.52 -28.63 27.10
N THR A 17 -1.68 -29.09 27.57
CA THR A 17 -2.60 -29.93 26.79
C THR A 17 -3.77 -29.08 26.32
N ASN A 18 -3.96 -28.95 25.00
CA ASN A 18 -5.08 -28.22 24.38
C ASN A 18 -5.28 -26.77 24.88
N ARG A 19 -4.21 -26.05 25.24
CA ARG A 19 -4.27 -24.63 25.61
C ARG A 19 -3.56 -23.76 24.60
N ASP A 20 -4.13 -22.58 24.36
CA ASP A 20 -3.54 -21.58 23.45
C ASP A 20 -2.38 -20.80 24.09
N TYR A 21 -2.36 -20.72 25.41
CA TYR A 21 -1.38 -19.99 26.24
C TYR A 21 -0.73 -20.94 27.27
N CYS A 22 0.54 -20.70 27.64
CA CYS A 22 1.20 -21.46 28.73
C CYS A 22 0.51 -21.14 30.06
N GLU A 23 0.19 -22.16 30.85
CA GLU A 23 -0.33 -21.98 32.21
C GLU A 23 0.64 -21.22 33.13
N ASN A 24 1.94 -21.37 32.91
CA ASN A 24 2.98 -20.81 33.77
C ASN A 24 3.46 -19.41 33.32
N CYS A 25 3.72 -19.21 32.04
CA CYS A 25 4.30 -17.94 31.53
C CYS A 25 3.34 -17.14 30.64
N ASN A 26 2.08 -17.59 30.50
CA ASN A 26 1.04 -16.95 29.69
C ASN A 26 1.43 -16.63 28.23
N THR A 27 2.52 -17.23 27.72
CA THR A 27 2.96 -17.02 26.35
C THR A 27 2.05 -17.77 25.39
N LEU A 28 1.73 -17.18 24.25
CA LEU A 28 0.97 -17.82 23.18
C LEU A 28 1.76 -19.02 22.62
N ILE A 29 1.22 -20.22 22.78
CA ILE A 29 1.83 -21.47 22.30
C ILE A 29 1.19 -21.92 20.99
N SER A 30 -0.14 -21.74 20.84
CA SER A 30 -0.88 -22.24 19.68
C SER A 30 -0.40 -21.60 18.36
N HIS A 31 0.08 -22.46 17.45
CA HIS A 31 0.49 -22.04 16.11
C HIS A 31 -0.67 -21.50 15.27
N GLN A 32 -1.89 -22.00 15.48
CA GLN A 32 -3.08 -21.51 14.77
C GLN A 32 -3.37 -20.06 15.16
N LYS A 33 -3.41 -19.80 16.47
CA LYS A 33 -3.66 -18.45 16.99
C LYS A 33 -2.55 -17.46 16.64
N LYS A 34 -1.29 -17.92 16.57
CA LYS A 34 -0.17 -17.11 16.03
C LYS A 34 -0.38 -16.69 14.58
N ARG A 35 -0.94 -17.56 13.75
CA ARG A 35 -1.26 -17.24 12.35
C ARG A 35 -2.42 -16.25 12.25
N GLU A 36 -3.50 -16.49 13.00
CA GLU A 36 -4.65 -15.59 13.06
C GLU A 36 -4.28 -14.17 13.50
N ILE A 37 -3.45 -14.03 14.54
CA ILE A 37 -2.98 -12.72 15.01
C ILE A 37 -2.10 -12.03 13.95
N LYS A 38 -1.26 -12.78 13.23
CA LYS A 38 -0.46 -12.22 12.13
C LYS A 38 -1.35 -11.76 10.99
N GLU A 39 -2.33 -12.55 10.60
CA GLU A 39 -3.28 -12.20 9.55
C GLU A 39 -4.13 -10.99 9.93
N ALA A 40 -4.59 -10.90 11.19
CA ALA A 40 -5.31 -9.74 11.70
C ALA A 40 -4.44 -8.47 11.65
N LYS A 41 -3.17 -8.55 12.07
CA LYS A 41 -2.23 -7.43 11.99
C LYS A 41 -1.98 -6.99 10.54
N ILE A 42 -1.82 -7.92 9.61
CA ILE A 42 -1.62 -7.61 8.19
C ILE A 42 -2.86 -6.92 7.60
N LYS A 43 -4.06 -7.34 8.00
CA LYS A 43 -5.30 -6.67 7.57
C LYS A 43 -5.39 -5.25 8.12
N GLN A 44 -5.07 -5.05 9.40
CA GLN A 44 -5.05 -3.72 10.02
C GLN A 44 -4.04 -2.79 9.35
N THR A 45 -2.81 -3.24 9.13
CA THR A 45 -1.78 -2.40 8.46
C THR A 45 -2.15 -2.05 7.02
N ARG A 46 -2.84 -2.94 6.30
CA ARG A 46 -3.37 -2.63 4.95
C ARG A 46 -4.47 -1.58 4.99
N ILE A 47 -5.36 -1.64 5.98
CA ILE A 47 -6.42 -0.65 6.16
C ILE A 47 -5.80 0.70 6.53
N GLU A 48 -4.87 0.73 7.48
CA GLU A 48 -4.15 1.95 7.88
C GLU A 48 -3.36 2.56 6.73
N ALA A 49 -2.69 1.74 5.91
CA ALA A 49 -1.98 2.20 4.72
C ALA A 49 -2.93 2.83 3.69
N ALA A 50 -4.08 2.20 3.43
CA ALA A 50 -5.08 2.74 2.53
C ALA A 50 -5.69 4.05 3.05
N VAL A 51 -5.94 4.16 4.36
CA VAL A 51 -6.40 5.40 5.01
C VAL A 51 -5.33 6.49 4.88
N TYR A 52 -4.06 6.16 5.13
CA TYR A 52 -2.95 7.10 5.01
C TYR A 52 -2.76 7.61 3.57
N GLU A 53 -2.91 6.74 2.56
CA GLU A 53 -2.88 7.15 1.15
C GLU A 53 -4.05 8.09 0.79
N LEU A 54 -5.23 7.88 1.38
CA LEU A 54 -6.38 8.75 1.20
C LEU A 54 -6.21 10.11 1.92
N GLU A 55 -5.58 10.12 3.10
CA GLU A 55 -5.36 11.32 3.92
C GLU A 55 -4.18 12.16 3.45
N ASN A 56 -3.13 11.54 2.94
CA ASN A 56 -1.98 12.23 2.38
C ASN A 56 -1.84 11.94 0.87
N PRO A 57 -2.77 12.42 0.04
CA PRO A 57 -2.67 12.22 -1.39
C PRO A 57 -1.42 12.93 -1.92
N ASN A 58 -0.90 12.41 -3.02
CA ASN A 58 0.28 12.93 -3.68
C ASN A 58 0.17 14.44 -3.91
N LEU A 59 1.28 15.19 -3.91
CA LEU A 59 1.28 16.66 -4.02
C LEU A 59 0.44 17.16 -5.21
N ALA A 60 0.44 16.41 -6.32
CA ALA A 60 -0.36 16.67 -7.51
C ALA A 60 -1.89 16.56 -7.27
N GLU A 61 -2.34 15.59 -6.48
CA GLU A 61 -3.77 15.46 -6.11
C GLU A 61 -4.17 16.46 -5.03
N ARG A 62 -3.29 16.76 -4.07
CA ARG A 62 -3.52 17.84 -3.08
C ARG A 62 -3.69 19.20 -3.75
N LEU A 63 -2.88 19.50 -4.76
CA LEU A 63 -2.97 20.76 -5.50
C LEU A 63 -4.24 20.84 -6.36
N LYS A 64 -4.75 19.71 -6.89
CA LYS A 64 -6.04 19.65 -7.60
C LYS A 64 -7.26 19.81 -6.70
N LYS A 65 -7.18 19.38 -5.44
CA LYS A 65 -8.24 19.53 -4.43
C LYS A 65 -8.22 20.89 -3.72
N HIS A 66 -7.26 21.77 -4.03
CA HIS A 66 -7.19 23.07 -3.37
C HIS A 66 -8.44 23.90 -3.69
N PRO A 67 -9.09 24.51 -2.68
CA PRO A 67 -10.37 25.23 -2.85
C PRO A 67 -10.26 26.49 -3.73
N PHE A 68 -9.05 26.91 -4.08
CA PHE A 68 -8.81 28.05 -4.96
C PHE A 68 -8.89 27.65 -6.43
N PHE A 69 -10.05 27.93 -7.04
CA PHE A 69 -10.40 27.70 -8.44
C PHE A 69 -9.33 28.18 -9.45
N LEU A 70 -8.61 29.27 -9.12
CA LEU A 70 -7.54 29.84 -9.94
C LEU A 70 -6.40 28.85 -10.18
N TYR A 71 -5.89 28.18 -9.15
CA TYR A 71 -4.78 27.22 -9.30
C TYR A 71 -5.20 25.96 -10.08
N ARG A 72 -6.46 25.55 -9.94
CA ARG A 72 -7.03 24.45 -10.72
C ARG A 72 -7.08 24.79 -12.21
N ILE A 73 -7.49 26.01 -12.58
CA ILE A 73 -7.51 26.46 -13.98
C ILE A 73 -6.10 26.57 -14.55
N ILE A 74 -5.17 27.19 -13.82
CA ILE A 74 -3.78 27.37 -14.27
C ILE A 74 -3.13 26.00 -14.53
N GLY A 75 -3.36 25.01 -13.68
CA GLY A 75 -2.86 23.64 -13.88
C GLY A 75 -3.41 22.99 -15.16
N TRP A 76 -4.70 23.17 -15.46
CA TRP A 76 -5.29 22.69 -16.71
C TRP A 76 -4.73 23.39 -17.95
N ILE A 77 -4.53 24.71 -17.88
CA ILE A 77 -3.96 25.50 -18.98
C ILE A 77 -2.52 25.08 -19.27
N LEU A 78 -1.68 24.99 -18.24
CA LEU A 78 -0.28 24.57 -18.38
C LEU A 78 -0.16 23.13 -18.90
N TYR A 79 -0.99 22.21 -18.40
CA TYR A 79 -0.98 20.83 -18.87
C TYR A 79 -1.40 20.73 -20.34
N SER A 80 -2.48 21.44 -20.72
CA SER A 80 -2.97 21.45 -22.10
C SER A 80 -1.96 22.11 -23.05
N SER A 81 -1.33 23.22 -22.65
CA SER A 81 -0.36 23.91 -23.50
C SER A 81 0.89 23.06 -23.72
N ILE A 82 1.41 22.41 -22.68
CA ILE A 82 2.56 21.50 -22.78
C ILE A 82 2.23 20.34 -23.72
N MET A 83 1.07 19.69 -23.55
CA MET A 83 0.64 18.60 -24.43
C MET A 83 0.62 19.01 -25.90
N ILE A 84 0.02 20.16 -26.21
CA ILE A 84 -0.09 20.66 -27.58
C ILE A 84 1.31 20.97 -28.15
N VAL A 85 2.14 21.70 -27.41
CA VAL A 85 3.50 22.06 -27.86
C VAL A 85 4.36 20.82 -28.04
N SER A 86 4.29 19.85 -27.14
CA SER A 86 5.01 18.58 -27.26
C SER A 86 4.54 17.76 -28.45
N ALA A 87 3.24 17.70 -28.74
CA ALA A 87 2.72 16.99 -29.90
C ALA A 87 3.19 17.62 -31.22
N ILE A 88 3.17 18.96 -31.33
CA ILE A 88 3.68 19.67 -32.50
C ILE A 88 5.19 19.48 -32.64
N GLY A 89 5.94 19.62 -31.54
CA GLY A 89 7.38 19.43 -31.53
C GLY A 89 7.79 18.02 -31.96
N ALA A 90 7.09 16.99 -31.45
CA ALA A 90 7.31 15.61 -31.84
C ALA A 90 6.96 15.35 -33.31
N GLY A 91 5.86 15.93 -33.80
CA GLY A 91 5.46 15.81 -35.21
C GLY A 91 6.46 16.45 -36.17
N LEU A 92 6.95 17.65 -35.85
CA LEU A 92 8.00 18.32 -36.62
C LEU A 92 9.31 17.55 -36.56
N ALA A 93 9.72 17.08 -35.39
CA ALA A 93 10.93 16.26 -35.25
C ALA A 93 10.84 14.99 -36.10
N TRP A 94 9.71 14.28 -36.04
CA TRP A 94 9.48 13.08 -36.84
C TRP A 94 9.56 13.38 -38.35
N PHE A 95 8.92 14.46 -38.79
CA PHE A 95 8.96 14.88 -40.19
C PHE A 95 10.39 15.19 -40.66
N ILE A 96 11.15 15.95 -39.87
CA ILE A 96 12.55 16.27 -40.18
C ILE A 96 13.40 14.99 -40.25
N THR A 97 13.22 14.06 -39.30
CA THR A 97 13.96 12.79 -39.32
C THR A 97 13.62 11.92 -40.52
N MET A 98 12.37 11.94 -40.99
CA MET A 98 11.95 11.18 -42.17
C MET A 98 12.57 11.76 -43.45
N VAL A 99 12.64 13.09 -43.56
CA VAL A 99 13.25 13.78 -44.70
C VAL A 99 14.78 13.65 -44.70
N ALA A 100 15.43 13.64 -43.54
CA ALA A 100 16.87 13.51 -43.42
C ALA A 100 17.39 12.07 -43.62
N ALA A 101 16.52 11.07 -43.52
CA ALA A 101 16.85 9.65 -43.70
C ALA A 101 16.56 9.12 -45.12
N GLY A 102 16.05 9.97 -46.01
CA GLY A 102 15.78 9.67 -47.43
C GLY A 102 16.80 10.28 -48.38
#